data_AF-A0A849QR60-F1
#
_entry.id   AF-A0A849QR60-F1
#
_cell.length_a   1.000
_cell.length_b   1.000
_cell.length_c   1.000
_cell.angle_alpha   90.00
_cell.angle_beta   90.00
_cell.angle_gamma   90.00
#
_symmetry.space_group_name_H-M   'P 1'
#
loop_
_entity.id
_entity.type
_entity.pdbx_description
1 polymer ?
#
loop_
_entity_poly.entity_id
_entity_poly.type
_entity_poly.pdbx_seq_one_letter_code
_entity_poly.pdbx_strand_id
1 'polypeptide(L)'
;SAVNKNAASLIFVHNHPSGDPTPSGSDRAITEDLVYACNLVQITVLDHIIIGDNVYFSFADEGLLEEYNRNYLSIKERRGRPNE
;
A
#
# COMPACT_ATOMS: atom_id res chain seq x y z
N SER A 1 5.54 -16.12 1.64
CA SER A 1 4.60 -15.06 1.21
C SER A 1 3.49 -14.92 2.23
N ALA A 2 2.79 -13.77 2.25
CA ALA A 2 1.65 -13.52 3.14
C ALA A 2 0.56 -14.60 2.99
N VAL A 3 0.24 -14.97 1.74
CA VAL A 3 -0.74 -16.02 1.41
C VAL A 3 -0.38 -17.37 2.04
N ASN A 4 0.86 -17.86 1.85
CA ASN A 4 1.28 -19.16 2.40
C ASN A 4 1.34 -19.20 3.93
N LYS A 5 1.30 -18.02 4.57
CA LYS A 5 1.36 -17.86 6.02
C LYS A 5 -0.03 -17.59 6.63
N ASN A 6 -1.10 -17.60 5.83
CA ASN A 6 -2.45 -17.22 6.26
C ASN A 6 -2.45 -15.86 6.99
N ALA A 7 -1.65 -14.91 6.50
CA ALA A 7 -1.54 -13.61 7.13
C ALA A 7 -2.85 -12.82 6.95
N ALA A 8 -3.43 -12.33 8.05
CA ALA A 8 -4.57 -11.41 7.99
C ALA A 8 -4.15 -10.03 7.46
N SER A 9 -2.89 -9.66 7.70
CA SER A 9 -2.35 -8.35 7.37
C SER A 9 -0.82 -8.36 7.23
N LEU A 10 -0.26 -7.31 6.66
CA LEU A 10 1.18 -7.14 6.49
C LEU A 10 1.61 -5.66 6.54
N ILE A 11 2.90 -5.44 6.75
CA ILE A 11 3.57 -4.14 6.58
C ILE A 11 4.67 -4.34 5.54
N PHE A 12 4.77 -3.43 4.58
CA PHE A 12 5.91 -3.36 3.67
C PHE A 12 6.99 -2.46 4.25
N VAL A 13 8.25 -2.83 4.08
CA VAL A 13 9.38 -2.01 4.54
C VAL A 13 10.50 -2.08 3.51
N HIS A 14 11.10 -0.94 3.20
CA HIS A 14 12.39 -0.89 2.52
C HIS A 14 13.20 0.31 3.03
N ASN A 15 14.49 0.34 2.72
CA ASN A 15 15.38 1.42 3.13
C ASN A 15 15.81 2.28 1.94
N HIS A 16 16.02 3.56 2.19
CA HIS A 16 16.68 4.48 1.27
C HIS A 16 18.13 4.68 1.74
N PRO A 17 19.13 4.08 1.06
CA PRO A 17 20.54 4.23 1.45
C PRO A 17 21.05 5.68 1.42
N SER A 18 20.34 6.58 0.73
CA SER A 18 20.60 8.03 0.73
C SER A 18 20.35 8.70 2.08
N GLY A 19 19.59 8.06 2.98
CA GLY A 19 19.17 8.62 4.26
C GLY A 19 17.88 9.43 4.22
N ASP A 20 17.41 9.85 3.04
CA ASP A 20 16.13 10.56 2.85
C ASP A 20 14.99 9.55 2.61
N PRO A 21 14.01 9.43 3.53
CA PRO A 21 12.92 8.47 3.41
C PRO A 21 11.78 8.95 2.49
N THR A 22 11.90 10.11 1.83
CA THR A 22 10.87 10.63 0.92
C THR A 22 10.57 9.61 -0.19
N PRO A 23 9.31 9.17 -0.37
CA PRO A 23 8.97 8.15 -1.36
C PRO A 23 9.16 8.67 -2.78
N SER A 24 9.83 7.89 -3.62
CA SER A 24 9.89 8.13 -5.07
C SER A 24 8.54 7.88 -5.74
N GLY A 25 8.43 8.28 -7.01
CA GLY A 25 7.26 7.93 -7.82
C GLY A 25 7.07 6.41 -7.96
N SER A 26 8.17 5.65 -8.01
CA SER A 26 8.13 4.19 -8.08
C SER A 26 7.65 3.56 -6.78
N ASP A 27 8.04 4.11 -5.63
CA ASP A 27 7.58 3.63 -4.31
C ASP A 27 6.07 3.83 -4.17
N ARG A 28 5.55 4.99 -4.60
CA ARG A 28 4.10 5.26 -4.61
C ARG A 28 3.36 4.28 -5.51
N ALA A 29 3.83 4.10 -6.75
CA ALA A 29 3.20 3.22 -7.72
C ALA A 29 3.15 1.76 -7.24
N ILE A 30 4.28 1.22 -6.76
CA ILE A 30 4.31 -0.17 -6.26
C ILE A 30 3.46 -0.34 -5.00
N THR A 31 3.39 0.68 -4.14
CA THR A 31 2.53 0.64 -2.94
C THR A 31 1.06 0.55 -3.32
N GLU A 32 0.62 1.35 -4.30
CA GLU A 32 -0.76 1.33 -4.78
C GLU A 32 -1.11 -0.04 -5.39
N ASP A 33 -0.25 -0.58 -6.26
CA ASP A 33 -0.42 -1.92 -6.84
C ASP A 33 -0.51 -3.01 -5.77
N LEU A 34 0.36 -2.95 -4.75
CA LEU A 34 0.36 -3.90 -3.64
C LEU A 34 -0.89 -3.79 -2.78
N VAL A 35 -1.37 -2.57 -2.49
CA VAL A 35 -2.65 -2.36 -1.78
C VAL A 35 -3.80 -2.96 -2.56
N TYR A 36 -3.84 -2.77 -3.88
CA TYR A 36 -4.91 -3.31 -4.72
C TYR A 36 -4.86 -4.84 -4.76
N ALA A 37 -3.67 -5.41 -4.93
CA ALA A 37 -3.47 -6.86 -4.93
C ALA A 37 -3.87 -7.49 -3.59
N CYS A 38 -3.47 -6.89 -2.46
CA CYS A 38 -3.81 -7.38 -1.13
C CYS A 38 -5.32 -7.29 -0.86
N ASN A 39 -5.99 -6.23 -1.32
CA ASN A 39 -7.45 -6.13 -1.26
C ASN A 39 -8.17 -7.26 -2.01
N LEU A 40 -7.65 -7.70 -3.16
CA LEU A 40 -8.24 -8.81 -3.93
C LEU A 40 -8.20 -10.13 -3.17
N VAL A 41 -7.16 -10.36 -2.38
CA VAL A 41 -6.98 -11.60 -1.59
C VAL A 41 -7.34 -11.42 -0.11
N GLN A 42 -8.03 -10.32 0.24
CA GLN A 42 -8.49 -10.01 1.60
C GLN A 42 -7.37 -9.99 2.66
N ILE A 43 -6.20 -9.46 2.29
CA ILE A 43 -5.09 -9.19 3.21
C ILE A 43 -5.01 -7.67 3.40
N THR A 44 -4.98 -7.20 4.64
CA THR A 44 -4.86 -5.76 4.92
C THR A 44 -3.40 -5.31 4.88
N VAL A 45 -3.10 -4.26 4.12
CA VAL A 45 -1.82 -3.54 4.23
C VAL A 45 -1.96 -2.53 5.37
N LEU A 46 -1.21 -2.73 6.45
CA LEU A 46 -1.25 -1.86 7.62
C LEU A 46 -0.37 -0.62 7.44
N ASP A 47 0.78 -0.78 6.80
CA ASP A 47 1.68 0.32 6.48
C ASP A 47 2.64 -0.05 5.33
N HIS A 48 3.23 0.96 4.72
CA HIS A 48 4.49 0.86 4.00
C HIS A 48 5.47 1.88 4.61
N ILE A 49 6.56 1.38 5.19
CA ILE A 49 7.55 2.21 5.88
C ILE A 49 8.84 2.29 5.04
N ILE A 50 9.29 3.51 4.76
CA ILE A 50 10.60 3.79 4.17
C ILE A 50 11.54 4.24 5.28
N ILE A 51 12.64 3.52 5.47
CA ILE A 51 13.64 3.82 6.50
C ILE A 51 14.80 4.63 5.90
N GLY A 52 15.09 5.79 6.49
CA GLY A 52 16.22 6.66 6.19
C GLY A 52 17.23 6.72 7.34
N ASP A 53 17.98 7.82 7.44
CA ASP A 53 18.97 8.04 8.52
C ASP A 53 18.30 8.58 9.78
N ASN A 54 18.01 7.69 10.74
CA ASN A 54 17.30 8.00 11.99
C ASN A 54 15.93 8.68 11.78
N VAL A 55 15.37 8.57 10.58
CA VAL A 55 14.07 9.07 10.17
C VAL A 55 13.35 8.00 9.34
N TYR A 56 12.03 8.12 9.23
CA TYR A 56 11.23 7.23 8.39
C TYR A 56 10.08 8.01 7.74
N PHE A 57 9.51 7.41 6.71
CA PHE A 57 8.25 7.82 6.10
C PHE A 57 7.25 6.68 6.24
N SER A 58 6.06 6.95 6.74
CA SER A 58 4.94 5.99 6.83
C SER A 58 3.84 6.41 5.86
N PHE A 59 3.50 5.51 4.94
CA PHE A 59 2.38 5.75 4.02
C PHE A 59 1.03 5.79 4.76
N ALA A 60 0.92 5.12 5.90
CA ALA A 60 -0.26 5.18 6.76
C ALA A 60 -0.38 6.55 7.44
N ASP A 61 0.70 7.04 8.07
CA ASP A 61 0.72 8.34 8.78
C ASP A 61 0.40 9.50 7.83
N GLU A 62 0.84 9.40 6.58
CA GLU A 62 0.64 10.40 5.53
C GLU A 62 -0.72 10.27 4.81
N GLY A 63 -1.57 9.33 5.22
CA GLY A 63 -2.91 9.12 4.66
C GLY A 63 -2.95 8.50 3.25
N LEU A 64 -1.80 8.16 2.68
CA LEU A 64 -1.70 7.60 1.33
C LEU A 64 -2.34 6.21 1.24
N LEU A 65 -2.21 5.37 2.28
CA LEU A 65 -2.88 4.07 2.28
C LEU A 65 -4.40 4.20 2.31
N GLU A 66 -4.94 5.19 3.03
CA GLU A 66 -6.39 5.44 3.03
C GLU A 66 -6.84 5.89 1.64
N GLU A 67 -6.08 6.78 0.99
CA GLU A 67 -6.32 7.21 -0.38
C GLU A 67 -6.36 6.04 -1.36
N TYR A 68 -5.37 5.15 -1.34
CA TYR A 68 -5.30 4.00 -2.25
C TYR A 68 -6.46 3.03 -2.02
N ASN A 69 -6.85 2.79 -0.77
CA ASN A 69 -8.03 1.97 -0.47
C ASN A 69 -9.33 2.59 -1.00
N ARG A 70 -9.52 3.91 -0.86
CA ARG A 70 -10.68 4.61 -1.45
C ARG A 70 -10.68 4.52 -2.97
N ASN A 71 -9.52 4.69 -3.60
CA ASN A 71 -9.37 4.57 -5.06
C ASN A 71 -9.76 3.15 -5.53
N TYR A 72 -9.26 2.12 -4.86
CA TYR A 72 -9.63 0.72 -5.14
C TYR A 72 -11.14 0.50 -5.06
N LEU A 73 -11.80 0.96 -4.00
CA LEU A 73 -13.25 0.82 -3.82
C LEU A 73 -14.02 1.51 -4.95
N SER A 74 -13.62 2.71 -5.34
CA SER A 74 -14.25 3.45 -6.44
C SER A 74 -14.16 2.69 -7.78
N ILE A 75 -13.04 2.01 -8.04
CA ILE A 75 -12.84 1.19 -9.24
C ILE A 75 -13.72 -0.06 -9.19
N LYS A 76 -13.79 -0.71 -8.03
CA LYS A 76 -14.61 -1.90 -7.82
C LYS A 76 -16.10 -1.60 -8.01
N GLU A 77 -16.60 -0.48 -7.50
CA GLU A 77 -17.99 -0.04 -7.67
C GLU A 77 -18.33 0.27 -9.13
N ARG A 78 -17.41 0.91 -9.88
CA ARG A 78 -17.60 1.18 -11.31
C ARG A 78 -17.68 -0.11 -12.13
N ARG A 79 -16.88 -1.13 -11.79
CA ARG A 79 -16.92 -2.44 -12.45
C ARG A 79 -18.11 -3.31 -12.02
N GLY A 80 -18.64 -3.08 -10.82
CA GLY A 80 -19.76 -3.83 -10.25
C GLY A 80 -21.15 -3.35 -10.67
N ARG A 81 -21.27 -2.22 -11.38
CA ARG A 81 -22.54 -1.79 -12.00
C ARG A 81 -22.76 -2.58 -13.29
N PRO A 82 -23.76 -3.49 -13.35
CA PRO A 82 -24.24 -3.98 -14.64
C PRO A 82 -24.71 -2.76 -15.45
N ASN A 83 -24.45 -2.76 -16.76
CA ASN A 83 -24.98 -1.73 -17.65
C ASN A 83 -26.51 -1.65 -17.45
N GLU A 84 -26.99 -0.53 -16.90
CA GLU A 84 -28.38 -0.09 -17.11
C GLU A 84 -28.56 0.31 -18.58
#